data_AF-A0A382J1F7-F1
#
_entry.id   AF-A0A382J1F7-F1
#
_cell.length_a   1.000
_cell.length_b   1.000
_cell.length_c   1.000
_cell.angle_alpha   90.00
_cell.angle_beta   90.00
_cell.angle_gamma   90.00
#
_symmetry.space_group_name_H-M   'P 1'
#
loop_
_entity.id
_entity.type
_entity.pdbx_description
1 polymer ?
#
loop_
_entity_poly.entity_id
_entity_poly.type
_entity_poly.pdbx_seq_one_letter_code
_entity_poly.pdbx_strand_id
1 'polypeptide(L)' 'VLLRAGELEKELWGGEEETTNNRMELQAAIKGLEALKKSSKVILTTDSQYVRKGITEWIRNWKAKGWKTANKSPVKNK' A
#
# COMPACT_ATOMS: atom_id res chain seq x y z
N VAL A 1 -5.52 10.00 -3.06
CA VAL A 1 -6.35 8.83 -2.71
C VAL A 1 -7.77 9.29 -2.45
N LEU A 2 -8.75 8.66 -3.09
CA LEU A 2 -10.17 8.92 -2.86
C LEU A 2 -10.74 7.83 -1.94
N LEU A 3 -11.33 8.24 -0.83
CA LEU A 3 -12.11 7.38 0.05
C LEU A 3 -13.59 7.62 -0.23
N ARG A 4 -14.34 6.55 -0.48
CA ARG A 4 -15.79 6.62 -0.73
C ARG A 4 -16.54 5.67 0.20
N ALA A 5 -17.56 6.19 0.87
CA ALA A 5 -18.48 5.43 1.73
C ALA A 5 -19.93 5.87 1.44
N GLY A 6 -20.61 5.14 0.56
CA GLY A 6 -21.90 5.59 0.02
C GLY A 6 -21.70 6.87 -0.79
N GLU A 7 -22.44 7.92 -0.44
CA GLU A 7 -22.33 9.26 -1.05
C GLU A 7 -21.21 10.11 -0.45
N LEU A 8 -20.62 9.68 0.67
CA LEU A 8 -19.55 10.43 1.32
C LEU A 8 -18.22 10.16 0.62
N GLU A 9 -17.59 11.25 0.18
CA GLU A 9 -16.28 11.22 -0.42
C GLU A 9 -15.28 12.04 0.39
N LYS A 10 -14.04 11.57 0.42
CA LYS A 10 -12.92 12.30 1.00
C LYS A 10 -11.67 12.05 0.19
N GLU A 11 -11.05 13.14 -0.25
CA GLU A 11 -9.75 13.09 -0.88
C GLU A 11 -8.63 13.27 0.14
N LEU A 12 -7.57 12.48 -0.05
CA LEU A 12 -6.30 12.60 0.65
C LEU A 12 -5.21 12.80 -0.39
N TRP A 13 -4.33 13.75 -0.13
CA TRP A 13 -3.17 14.05 -0.96
C TRP A 13 -1.94 14.20 -0.08
N GLY A 14 -0.77 14.04 -0.68
CA GLY A 14 0.50 14.07 0.01
C GLY A 14 1.63 13.75 -0.95
N GLY A 15 2.84 14.11 -0.54
CA GLY A 15 4.07 13.91 -1.28
C GLY A 15 5.25 13.91 -0.33
N GLU A 16 6.35 13.31 -0.76
CA GLU A 16 7.63 13.39 -0.06
C GLU A 16 8.69 13.87 -1.06
N GLU A 17 9.61 14.72 -0.60
CA GLU A 17 10.60 15.39 -1.45
C GLU A 17 11.56 14.39 -2.11
N GLU A 18 12.06 13.41 -1.34
CA GLU A 18 12.87 12.30 -1.85
C GLU A 18 12.07 11.00 -1.85
N THR A 19 11.43 10.70 -2.98
CA THR A 19 10.56 9.54 -3.11
C THR A 19 10.63 8.88 -4.48
N THR A 20 9.93 7.75 -4.61
CA THR A 20 9.73 7.07 -5.88
C THR A 20 8.25 6.82 -6.08
N ASN A 21 7.84 6.61 -7.33
CA ASN A 21 6.44 6.30 -7.66
C ASN A 21 5.90 5.12 -6.82
N ASN A 22 6.62 3.99 -6.77
CA ASN A 22 6.19 2.80 -6.01
C ASN A 22 6.07 3.07 -4.50
N ARG A 23 6.93 3.93 -3.95
CA ARG A 23 6.87 4.32 -2.53
C ARG A 23 5.64 5.19 -2.26
N MET A 24 5.34 6.14 -3.15
CA MET A 24 4.14 6.96 -3.04
C MET A 24 2.85 6.17 -3.25
N GLU A 25 2.83 5.18 -4.16
CA GLU A 25 1.68 4.28 -4.35
C GLU A 25 1.41 3.42 -3.11
N LEU A 26 2.46 2.88 -2.48
CA LEU A 26 2.34 2.20 -1.19
C LEU A 26 1.84 3.14 -0.10
N GLN A 27 2.43 4.34 0.01
CA GLN A 27 2.06 5.33 1.01
C GLN A 27 0.59 5.77 0.84
N ALA A 28 0.13 5.93 -0.38
CA ALA A 28 -1.26 6.19 -0.72
C ALA A 28 -2.19 5.09 -0.18
N ALA A 29 -1.88 3.81 -0.46
CA ALA A 29 -2.66 2.69 0.06
C ALA A 29 -2.67 2.65 1.60
N ILE A 30 -1.51 2.88 2.24
CA ILE A 30 -1.38 2.94 3.71
C ILE A 30 -2.25 4.06 4.28
N LYS A 31 -2.08 5.29 3.80
CA LYS A 31 -2.83 6.46 4.31
C LYS A 31 -4.33 6.35 4.08
N GLY A 32 -4.76 5.76 2.96
CA GLY A 32 -6.16 5.46 2.71
C GLY A 32 -6.75 4.51 3.76
N LEU A 33 -6.04 3.44 4.10
CA LEU A 33 -6.49 2.47 5.10
C LEU A 33 -6.38 3.00 6.53
N GLU A 34 -5.33 3.76 6.86
CA GLU A 34 -5.15 4.41 8.18
C GLU A 34 -6.24 5.46 8.48
N ALA A 35 -6.81 6.08 7.44
CA ALA A 35 -7.89 7.05 7.60
C ALA A 35 -9.24 6.42 8.03
N LEU A 36 -9.37 5.08 7.99
CA LEU A 36 -10.57 4.39 8.42
C LEU A 36 -10.69 4.41 9.94
N LYS A 37 -11.77 5.01 10.44
CA LYS A 37 -12.01 5.19 11.89
C LYS A 37 -12.38 3.91 12.64
N LYS A 38 -12.70 2.84 11.91
CA LYS A 38 -13.12 1.54 12.47
C LYS A 38 -12.80 0.41 11.48
N SER A 39 -12.71 -0.80 12.01
CA SER A 39 -12.62 -2.01 11.18
C SER A 39 -13.75 -2.04 10.15
N SER A 40 -13.37 -2.18 8.88
CA SER A 40 -14.27 -2.03 7.74
C SER A 40 -13.91 -3.04 6.66
N LYS A 41 -14.91 -3.52 5.91
CA LYS A 41 -14.68 -4.24 4.65
C LYS A 41 -14.42 -3.20 3.57
N VAL A 42 -13.28 -3.33 2.89
CA VAL A 42 -12.80 -2.32 1.92
C VAL A 42 -12.62 -2.97 0.56
N ILE A 43 -13.10 -2.28 -0.48
CA ILE A 43 -12.69 -2.55 -1.86
C ILE A 43 -11.60 -1.55 -2.20
N LEU A 44 -10.37 -2.03 -2.34
CA LEU A 44 -9.23 -1.20 -2.72
C LEU A 44 -8.98 -1.36 -4.21
N THR A 45 -9.19 -0.30 -4.96
CA THR A 45 -8.91 -0.23 -6.40
C THR A 45 -7.61 0.52 -6.61
N THR A 46 -6.67 -0.07 -7.34
CA THR A 46 -5.40 0.56 -7.71
C THR A 46 -4.92 0.01 -9.06
N ASP A 47 -4.31 0.88 -9.86
CA ASP A 47 -3.59 0.54 -11.09
C ASP A 47 -2.11 0.20 -10.82
N SER A 48 -1.61 0.49 -9.60
CA SER A 48 -0.25 0.17 -9.17
C SER A 48 0.01 -1.34 -9.27
N GLN A 49 0.90 -1.70 -10.19
CA GLN A 49 1.41 -3.07 -10.28
C GLN A 49 2.22 -3.45 -9.05
N TYR A 50 2.92 -2.50 -8.43
CA TYR A 50 3.73 -2.76 -7.24
C TYR A 50 2.86 -3.13 -6.05
N VAL A 51 1.80 -2.37 -5.77
CA VAL A 51 0.84 -2.67 -4.70
C VAL A 51 0.11 -3.97 -4.99
N ARG A 52 -0.40 -4.14 -6.23
CA ARG A 52 -1.11 -5.36 -6.64
C ARG A 52 -0.26 -6.61 -6.43
N LYS A 53 0.92 -6.68 -7.05
CA LYS A 53 1.83 -7.84 -6.93
C LYS A 53 2.37 -8.01 -5.52
N GLY A 54 2.62 -6.91 -4.82
CA GLY A 54 3.00 -6.91 -3.41
C GLY A 54 2.02 -7.73 -2.57
N ILE A 55 0.72 -7.47 -2.71
CA ILE A 55 -0.32 -8.17 -1.95
C ILE A 55 -0.66 -9.56 -2.52
N THR A 56 -0.72 -9.73 -3.84
CA THR A 56 -1.16 -11.00 -4.45
C THR A 56 -0.07 -12.06 -4.53
N GLU A 57 1.19 -11.66 -4.69
CA GLU A 57 2.30 -12.59 -4.99
C GLU A 57 3.40 -12.56 -3.92
N TRP A 58 3.86 -11.38 -3.50
CA TRP A 58 5.14 -11.27 -2.80
C TRP A 58 5.01 -11.35 -1.28
N ILE A 59 3.99 -10.74 -0.69
CA ILE A 59 3.86 -10.58 0.77
C ILE A 59 3.87 -11.92 1.53
N ARG A 60 3.32 -12.98 0.93
CA ARG A 60 3.34 -14.33 1.53
C ARG A 60 4.76 -14.84 1.68
N ASN A 61 5.55 -14.76 0.63
CA ASN A 61 6.95 -15.18 0.61
C ASN A 61 7.83 -14.27 1.48
N TRP A 62 7.59 -12.96 1.48
CA TRP A 62 8.32 -12.03 2.34
C TRP A 62 8.08 -12.32 3.81
N LYS A 63 6.82 -12.53 4.23
CA LYS A 63 6.50 -12.92 5.62
C LYS A 63 7.20 -14.23 6.00
N ALA A 64 7.13 -15.25 5.14
CA ALA A 64 7.78 -16.53 5.38
C ALA A 64 9.32 -16.42 5.49
N LYS A 65 9.93 -15.48 4.75
CA LYS A 65 11.38 -15.23 4.75
C LYS A 65 11.81 -14.11 5.71
N GLY A 66 10.93 -13.66 6.61
CA GLY A 66 11.25 -12.61 7.58
C GLY A 66 11.60 -11.27 6.95
N TRP A 67 10.91 -10.91 5.86
CA TRP A 67 11.10 -9.68 5.08
C TRP A 67 12.48 -9.55 4.43
N LYS A 68 13.04 -10.68 3.99
CA LYS A 68 14.31 -10.75 3.27
C LYS A 68 14.12 -11.32 1.86
N THR A 69 14.94 -10.84 0.94
CA THR A 69 15.08 -11.36 -0.42
C THR A 69 15.92 -12.64 -0.45
N ALA A 70 16.01 -13.30 -1.61
CA ALA A 70 16.76 -14.55 -1.76
C ALA A 70 18.26 -14.41 -1.42
N ASN A 71 18.84 -13.23 -1.66
CA ASN A 71 20.21 -12.87 -1.28
C ASN A 71 20.35 -12.43 0.20
N LYS A 72 19.35 -12.69 1.05
CA LYS A 72 19.30 -12.34 2.49
C LYS A 72 19.33 -10.84 2.81
N SER A 73 19.26 -9.96 1.81
CA SER A 73 19.08 -8.52 2.01
C SER A 73 17.63 -8.19 2.40
N PRO A 74 17.37 -7.02 3.00
CA PRO A 74 16.01 -6.54 3.21
C PRO A 74 15.25 -6.36 1.88
N VAL A 75 13.93 -6.59 1.91
CA VAL A 75 13.07 -6.22 0.78
C VAL A 75 13.07 -4.70 0.56
N LYS A 76 12.93 -4.27 -0.70
CA LYS A 76 12.84 -2.85 -1.03
C LYS A 76 11.55 -2.26 -0.48
N ASN A 77 11.59 -1.01 -0.03
CA ASN A 77 10.45 -0.26 0.52
C ASN A 77 9.80 -0.97 1.74
N LYS A 78 10.62 -1.56 2.61
CA LYS A 78 10.18 -2.07 3.91
C LYS A 78 9.72 -0.92 4.81
#